data_AF-A0A154WG25-F1
#
_entry.id   AF-A0A154WG25-F1
#
_cell.length_a   1.000
_cell.length_b   1.000
_cell.length_c   1.000
_cell.angle_alpha   90.00
_cell.angle_beta   90.00
_cell.angle_gamma   90.00
#
_symmetry.space_group_name_H-M   'P 1'
#
loop_
_entity.id
_entity.type
_entity.pdbx_description
1 polymer ?
#
loop_
_entity_poly.entity_id
_entity_poly.type
_entity_poly.pdbx_seq_one_letter_code
_entity_poly.pdbx_strand_id
1 'polypeptide(L)'
;MTIINTVRRHAPQLFVAATALLLVGGGSPALAQDAYKAAVPALEQAGGAKTCVSCFLERYAPAEQPKAFAVSKDGAYGARWHRQLSMEQVKKEALESCQKKPEYNAANPCVIFFENDKLVWKP
;
A
#
# COMPACT_ATOMS: atom_id res chain seq x y z
N MET A 1 38.88 -3.18 60.97
CA MET A 1 38.40 -4.24 61.89
C MET A 1 36.97 -3.87 62.26
N THR A 2 35.95 -4.34 61.51
CA THR A 2 35.16 -5.59 61.74
C THR A 2 34.39 -5.48 63.06
N ILE A 3 33.06 -5.57 63.11
CA ILE A 3 32.30 -6.83 63.09
C ILE A 3 30.91 -6.70 62.42
N ILE A 4 30.60 -7.75 61.66
CA ILE A 4 29.39 -8.08 60.91
C ILE A 4 28.47 -8.90 61.84
N ASN A 5 27.15 -8.69 61.79
CA ASN A 5 26.11 -9.74 61.69
C ASN A 5 24.78 -9.29 62.30
N THR A 6 23.68 -9.37 61.54
CA THR A 6 22.54 -10.22 61.92
C THR A 6 21.72 -10.61 60.69
N VAL A 7 21.51 -11.93 60.60
CA VAL A 7 20.86 -12.77 59.61
C VAL A 7 19.33 -12.62 59.58
N ARG A 8 18.70 -12.77 58.40
CA ARG A 8 17.57 -13.71 58.08
C ARG A 8 16.95 -13.36 56.72
N ARG A 9 17.22 -14.14 55.68
CA ARG A 9 16.56 -15.39 55.24
C ARG A 9 15.24 -15.18 54.47
N HIS A 10 15.31 -15.55 53.19
CA HIS A 10 14.29 -16.21 52.36
C HIS A 10 13.09 -15.39 51.87
N ALA A 11 13.04 -15.16 50.55
CA ALA A 11 12.00 -15.73 49.70
C ALA A 11 12.43 -15.67 48.22
N PRO A 12 12.48 -16.80 47.50
CA PRO A 12 12.62 -16.85 46.05
C PRO A 12 11.22 -16.97 45.43
N GLN A 13 10.77 -16.00 44.64
CA GLN A 13 9.60 -16.13 43.76
C GLN A 13 9.81 -15.15 42.60
N LEU A 14 10.26 -15.66 41.45
CA LEU A 14 9.40 -16.07 40.33
C LEU A 14 9.03 -14.88 39.43
N PHE A 15 9.68 -14.87 38.26
CA PHE A 15 9.10 -14.62 36.95
C PHE A 15 7.61 -14.24 36.98
N VAL A 16 7.28 -13.02 36.54
CA VAL A 16 6.23 -12.85 35.53
C VAL A 16 6.65 -11.69 34.62
N ALA A 17 7.07 -12.06 33.41
CA ALA A 17 7.10 -11.14 32.28
C ALA A 17 5.67 -10.65 32.01
N ALA A 18 5.47 -9.34 31.99
CA ALA A 18 4.29 -8.74 31.39
C ALA A 18 4.72 -7.81 30.26
N THR A 19 5.39 -8.39 29.27
CA THR A 19 5.48 -7.84 27.93
C THR A 19 4.10 -7.95 27.27
N ALA A 20 3.14 -7.14 27.72
CA ALA A 20 1.90 -6.95 26.98
C ALA A 20 2.17 -5.93 25.87
N LEU A 21 2.82 -6.43 24.82
CA LEU A 21 2.95 -5.79 23.54
C LEU A 21 1.53 -5.46 23.05
N LEU A 22 1.18 -4.17 23.02
CA LEU A 22 -0.06 -3.68 22.43
C LEU A 22 -0.04 -4.02 20.94
N LEU A 23 -0.60 -5.19 20.58
CA LEU A 23 -1.01 -5.49 19.22
C LEU A 23 -2.31 -4.73 18.93
N VAL A 24 -2.20 -3.39 18.86
CA VAL A 24 -3.16 -2.60 18.11
C VAL A 24 -2.94 -2.96 16.64
N GLY A 25 -3.82 -3.82 16.13
CA GLY A 25 -3.96 -4.09 14.71
C GLY A 25 -4.41 -2.82 13.98
N GLY A 26 -3.46 -1.94 13.71
CA GLY A 26 -3.55 -0.96 12.64
C GLY A 26 -2.58 -1.43 11.57
N GLY A 27 -3.08 -1.77 10.38
CA GLY A 27 -2.20 -1.94 9.22
C GLY A 27 -1.34 -0.69 9.09
N SER A 28 -0.06 -0.82 9.39
CA SER A 28 0.82 0.34 9.48
C SER A 28 0.83 1.07 8.14
N PRO A 29 0.52 2.38 8.09
CA PRO A 29 0.58 3.16 6.85
C PRO A 29 1.97 3.11 6.20
N ALA A 30 3.01 2.85 7.00
CA ALA A 30 4.37 2.60 6.53
C ALA A 30 4.48 1.40 5.56
N LEU A 31 3.86 0.25 5.88
CA LEU A 31 3.94 -0.95 5.04
C LEU A 31 3.19 -0.78 3.72
N ALA A 32 2.05 -0.09 3.76
CA ALA A 32 1.31 0.26 2.55
C ALA A 32 2.14 1.21 1.66
N GLN A 33 2.74 2.24 2.27
CA GLN A 33 3.57 3.21 1.54
C GLN A 33 4.78 2.58 0.87
N ASP A 34 5.39 1.56 1.49
CA ASP A 34 6.51 0.81 0.91
C ASP A 34 6.08 -0.02 -0.31
N ALA A 35 4.88 -0.61 -0.30
CA ALA A 35 4.33 -1.34 -1.44
C ALA A 35 4.12 -0.44 -2.67
N TYR A 36 3.65 0.80 -2.48
CA TYR A 36 3.49 1.75 -3.59
C TYR A 36 4.84 2.20 -4.15
N LYS A 37 5.84 2.47 -3.30
CA LYS A 37 7.19 2.83 -3.75
C LYS A 37 7.84 1.68 -4.52
N ALA A 38 7.70 0.45 -4.02
CA ALA A 38 8.22 -0.75 -4.68
C ALA A 38 7.58 -1.02 -6.05
N ALA A 39 6.36 -0.52 -6.27
CA ALA A 39 5.66 -0.66 -7.54
C ALA A 39 6.08 0.36 -8.61
N VAL A 40 6.80 1.44 -8.27
CA VAL A 40 7.16 2.50 -9.23
C VAL A 40 7.92 1.97 -10.47
N PRO A 41 8.92 1.07 -10.35
CA PRO A 41 9.60 0.54 -11.53
C PRO A 41 8.65 -0.24 -12.47
N ALA A 42 7.72 -1.01 -11.90
CA ALA A 42 6.71 -1.71 -12.68
C ALA A 42 5.70 -0.73 -13.30
N LEU A 43 5.41 0.38 -12.62
CA LEU A 43 4.54 1.45 -13.12
C LEU A 43 5.15 2.13 -14.34
N GLU A 44 6.46 2.39 -14.31
CA GLU A 44 7.19 2.97 -15.44
C GLU A 44 7.20 2.02 -16.65
N GLN A 45 7.27 0.71 -16.42
CA GLN A 45 7.20 -0.31 -17.47
C GLN A 45 5.78 -0.43 -18.06
N ALA A 46 4.76 -0.50 -17.20
CA ALA A 46 3.36 -0.64 -17.59
C ALA A 46 2.81 0.61 -18.28
N GLY A 47 3.19 1.76 -17.73
CA GLY A 47 2.74 3.09 -18.10
C GLY A 47 3.67 3.84 -19.07
N GLY A 48 4.74 3.18 -19.51
CA GLY A 48 5.75 3.68 -20.45
C GLY A 48 6.32 5.05 -20.12
N ALA A 49 7.10 5.16 -19.03
CA ALA A 49 7.91 6.32 -18.57
C ALA A 49 7.24 7.72 -18.48
N LYS A 50 6.05 7.90 -19.06
CA LYS A 50 5.25 9.12 -19.15
C LYS A 50 4.06 9.09 -18.19
N THR A 51 3.78 7.94 -17.59
CA THR A 51 2.72 7.80 -16.60
C THR A 51 3.00 8.63 -15.36
N CYS A 52 1.95 9.23 -14.81
CA CYS A 52 2.05 10.11 -13.65
C CYS A 52 2.33 9.34 -12.34
N VAL A 53 3.62 9.22 -11.98
CA VAL A 53 4.07 8.60 -10.72
C VAL A 53 3.57 9.36 -9.49
N SER A 54 3.57 10.70 -9.51
CA SER A 54 3.03 11.51 -8.41
C SER A 54 1.52 11.30 -8.23
N CYS A 55 0.76 11.12 -9.32
CA CYS A 55 -0.66 10.78 -9.23
C CYS A 55 -0.88 9.43 -8.53
N PHE A 56 0.03 8.48 -8.72
CA PHE A 56 -0.01 7.19 -8.03
C PHE A 56 0.35 7.32 -6.53
N LEU A 57 1.48 7.95 -6.21
CA LEU A 57 1.99 8.04 -4.84
C LEU A 57 1.22 9.05 -3.96
N GLU A 58 0.79 10.18 -4.52
CA GLU A 58 0.22 11.28 -3.73
C GLU A 58 -1.31 11.30 -3.75
N ARG A 59 -1.95 10.71 -4.78
CA ARG A 59 -3.43 10.70 -4.90
C ARG A 59 -4.04 9.33 -4.70
N TYR A 60 -3.48 8.31 -5.36
CA TYR A 60 -4.02 6.96 -5.28
C TYR A 60 -3.62 6.21 -4.00
N ALA A 61 -2.35 6.27 -3.60
CA ALA A 61 -1.85 5.59 -2.40
C ALA A 61 -2.60 5.96 -1.10
N PRO A 62 -2.90 7.23 -0.78
CA PRO A 62 -3.58 7.59 0.47
C PRO A 62 -5.07 7.24 0.53
N ALA A 63 -5.70 6.83 -0.58
CA ALA A 63 -7.11 6.44 -0.57
C ALA A 63 -7.31 5.11 0.17
N GLU A 64 -8.21 5.06 1.17
CA GLU A 64 -8.46 3.84 1.97
C GLU A 64 -9.65 3.01 1.46
N GLN A 65 -10.49 3.61 0.62
CA GLN A 65 -11.64 2.94 0.00
C GLN A 65 -11.24 1.97 -1.12
N PRO A 66 -12.15 1.07 -1.55
CA PRO A 66 -11.97 0.27 -2.76
C PRO A 66 -11.47 1.13 -3.92
N LYS A 67 -10.31 0.78 -4.46
CA LYS A 67 -9.59 1.60 -5.45
C LYS A 67 -8.90 0.74 -6.51
N ALA A 68 -8.79 1.29 -7.71
CA ALA A 68 -8.04 0.69 -8.80
C ALA A 68 -7.29 1.78 -9.58
N PHE A 69 -6.09 1.42 -10.03
CA PHE A 69 -5.23 2.26 -10.86
C PHE A 69 -4.98 1.56 -12.18
N ALA A 70 -5.32 2.23 -13.28
CA ALA A 70 -5.17 1.77 -14.64
C ALA A 70 -4.13 2.61 -15.38
N VAL A 71 -3.35 1.98 -16.25
CA VAL A 71 -2.31 2.65 -17.06
C VAL A 71 -2.26 2.07 -18.46
N SER A 72 -1.72 2.84 -19.40
CA SER A 72 -1.36 2.40 -20.74
C SER A 72 0.11 2.75 -21.00
N LYS A 73 0.78 1.96 -21.85
CA LYS A 73 2.19 2.18 -22.25
C LYS A 73 2.44 3.56 -22.88
N ASP A 74 1.42 4.28 -23.30
CA ASP A 74 1.58 5.63 -23.84
C ASP A 74 1.69 6.74 -22.78
N GLY A 75 1.48 6.41 -21.50
CA GLY A 75 1.45 7.37 -20.40
C GLY A 75 0.06 7.75 -19.92
N ALA A 76 -0.99 7.28 -20.62
CA ALA A 76 -2.36 7.46 -20.15
C ALA A 76 -2.58 6.68 -18.84
N TYR A 77 -3.23 7.34 -17.89
CA TYR A 77 -3.57 6.74 -16.60
C TYR A 77 -5.00 7.10 -16.20
N GLY A 78 -5.62 6.21 -15.43
CA GLY A 78 -6.94 6.38 -14.84
C GLY A 78 -6.95 5.81 -13.44
N ALA A 79 -7.58 6.50 -12.50
CA ALA A 79 -7.65 6.06 -11.13
C ALA A 79 -9.06 6.28 -10.61
N ARG A 80 -9.59 5.30 -9.88
CA ARG A 80 -10.89 5.41 -9.24
C ARG A 80 -10.84 4.86 -7.83
N TRP A 81 -11.58 5.49 -6.93
CA TRP A 81 -11.73 5.07 -5.56
C TRP A 81 -13.11 5.51 -5.03
N HIS A 82 -13.89 4.57 -4.48
CA HIS A 82 -15.22 4.90 -3.95
C HIS A 82 -15.70 3.87 -2.91
N ARG A 83 -16.20 4.33 -1.76
CA ARG A 83 -16.60 3.45 -0.64
C ARG A 83 -17.79 2.54 -0.95
N GLN A 84 -18.66 2.96 -1.87
CA GLN A 84 -19.90 2.22 -2.19
C GLN A 84 -19.82 1.39 -3.47
N LEU A 85 -18.69 1.46 -4.20
CA LEU A 85 -18.53 0.69 -5.44
C LEU A 85 -17.85 -0.64 -5.15
N SER A 86 -18.26 -1.68 -5.88
CA SER A 86 -17.55 -2.96 -5.90
C SER A 86 -16.18 -2.80 -6.58
N MET A 87 -15.24 -3.70 -6.28
CA MET A 87 -13.93 -3.70 -6.95
C MET A 87 -14.07 -3.79 -8.47
N GLU A 88 -15.06 -4.51 -8.99
CA GLU A 88 -15.32 -4.60 -10.43
C GLU A 88 -15.73 -3.24 -11.03
N GLN A 89 -16.63 -2.53 -10.36
CA GLN A 89 -17.06 -1.19 -10.78
C GLN A 89 -15.90 -0.19 -10.74
N VAL A 90 -15.11 -0.21 -9.67
CA VAL A 90 -13.93 0.65 -9.51
C VAL A 90 -12.90 0.39 -10.61
N LYS A 91 -12.65 -0.89 -10.96
CA LYS A 91 -11.76 -1.27 -12.08
C LYS A 91 -12.28 -0.76 -13.41
N LYS A 92 -13.58 -0.97 -13.69
CA LYS A 92 -14.21 -0.50 -14.92
C LYS A 92 -14.07 1.02 -15.06
N GLU A 93 -14.41 1.77 -14.03
CA GLU A 93 -14.32 3.23 -14.04
C GLU A 93 -12.87 3.74 -14.15
N ALA A 94 -11.90 3.04 -13.55
CA ALA A 94 -10.48 3.36 -13.73
C ALA A 94 -10.02 3.16 -15.19
N LEU A 95 -10.44 2.07 -15.83
CA LEU A 95 -10.15 1.80 -17.25
C LEU A 95 -10.80 2.85 -18.16
N GLU A 96 -12.07 3.16 -17.95
CA GLU A 96 -12.77 4.20 -18.70
C GLU A 96 -12.10 5.57 -18.53
N SER A 97 -11.64 5.89 -17.31
CA SER A 97 -10.91 7.14 -17.07
C SER A 97 -9.56 7.16 -17.78
N CYS A 98 -8.88 6.03 -17.90
CA CYS A 98 -7.61 5.92 -18.61
C CYS A 98 -7.82 6.12 -20.13
N GLN A 99 -8.86 5.51 -20.70
CA GLN A 99 -9.18 5.60 -22.12
C GLN A 99 -9.64 7.00 -22.57
N LYS A 100 -10.10 7.85 -21.64
CA LYS A 100 -10.51 9.24 -21.90
C LYS A 100 -9.34 10.22 -21.94
N LYS A 101 -8.12 9.77 -21.64
CA LYS A 101 -6.93 10.64 -21.62
C LYS A 101 -6.44 10.95 -23.04
N PRO A 102 -5.91 12.16 -23.28
CA PRO A 102 -5.37 12.51 -24.59
C PRO A 102 -4.13 11.69 -24.97
N GLU A 103 -3.41 11.15 -23.98
CA GLU A 103 -2.26 10.27 -24.20
C GLU A 103 -2.66 8.85 -24.61
N TYR A 104 -3.94 8.48 -24.53
CA TYR A 104 -4.38 7.12 -24.80
C TYR A 104 -4.32 6.79 -26.30
N ASN A 105 -3.64 5.69 -26.64
CA ASN A 105 -3.68 5.09 -27.97
C ASN A 105 -4.33 3.69 -27.89
N ALA A 106 -5.26 3.40 -28.79
CA ALA A 106 -5.88 2.07 -28.88
C ALA A 106 -4.88 0.93 -29.17
N ALA A 107 -3.70 1.24 -29.73
CA ALA A 107 -2.61 0.29 -29.92
C ALA A 107 -1.99 -0.20 -28.59
N ASN A 108 -2.08 0.59 -27.51
CA ASN A 108 -1.65 0.18 -26.18
C ASN A 108 -2.85 0.28 -25.21
N PRO A 109 -3.60 -0.81 -25.02
CA PRO A 109 -4.80 -0.78 -24.20
C PRO A 109 -4.48 -0.40 -22.75
N CYS A 110 -5.43 0.28 -22.10
CA CYS A 110 -5.38 0.50 -20.66
C CYS A 110 -5.53 -0.84 -19.92
N VAL A 111 -4.64 -1.08 -18.95
CA VAL A 111 -4.62 -2.27 -18.11
C VAL A 111 -4.68 -1.86 -16.64
N ILE A 112 -5.27 -2.71 -15.79
CA ILE A 112 -5.23 -2.50 -14.35
C ILE A 112 -3.81 -2.78 -13.85
N PHE A 113 -3.18 -1.76 -13.28
CA PHE A 113 -1.85 -1.82 -12.70
C PHE A 113 -1.91 -2.26 -11.23
N PHE A 114 -2.75 -1.56 -10.46
CA PHE A 114 -2.87 -1.73 -9.02
C PHE A 114 -4.33 -1.86 -8.61
N GLU A 115 -4.60 -2.73 -7.65
CA GLU A 115 -5.89 -2.90 -7.02
C GLU A 115 -5.72 -2.77 -5.52
N ASN A 116 -6.39 -1.78 -4.91
CA ASN A 116 -6.15 -1.38 -3.53
C ASN A 116 -4.65 -1.13 -3.28
N ASP A 117 -4.03 -1.97 -2.47
CA ASP A 117 -2.64 -1.98 -2.05
C ASP A 117 -1.79 -3.05 -2.75
N LYS A 118 -2.29 -3.66 -3.83
CA LYS A 118 -1.65 -4.80 -4.51
C LYS A 118 -1.33 -4.50 -5.98
N LEU A 119 -0.10 -4.81 -6.37
CA LEU A 119 0.30 -4.90 -7.78
C LEU A 119 -0.37 -6.12 -8.43
N VAL A 120 -1.15 -5.91 -9.48
CA VAL A 120 -1.83 -7.00 -10.21
C VAL A 120 -1.38 -7.13 -11.65
N TRP A 121 -0.73 -6.10 -12.20
CA TRP A 121 -0.23 -6.12 -13.57
C TRP A 121 0.95 -7.07 -13.74
N LYS A 122 0.98 -7.71 -14.91
CA LYS A 122 2.06 -8.58 -15.38
C LYS A 122 2.54 -8.05 -16.74
N PRO A 123 3.87 -7.95 -16.96
CA PRO A 123 4.46 -7.41 -18.18
C PRO A 123 4.20 -8.24 -19.43
#